data_AF-A0A3B0W0H4-F1
#
_entry.id   AF-A0A3B0W0H4-F1
#
_cell.length_a   1.000
_cell.length_b   1.000
_cell.length_c   1.000
_cell.angle_alpha   90.00
_cell.angle_beta   90.00
_cell.angle_gamma   90.00
#
_symmetry.space_group_name_H-M   'P 1'
#
loop_
_entity.id
_entity.type
_entity.pdbx_description
1 polymer ?
#
loop_
_entity_poly.entity_id
_entity_poly.type
_entity_poly.pdbx_seq_one_letter_code
_entity_poly.pdbx_strand_id
1 'polypeptide(L)'
;MPTSSLQIALLDPSKAERFQALMQAHHYLGALRKIGNTLWYVATLNGEWVALLSFSAAALKCAARDQWIGWAYRHQSDRLNLVANNSRFLILPECHQPNLASQILSQCKRRIQKDWLAHFGFPLLLLETFVDPKRYHGTIYRASNWTFVGLTKGYRRTREGYSQQTNSRKLVFVQPLHRNTRSLLSNSLLHERYQTGKTRMKLTATQMLSLYDFFKEIDDPRRAQGKKHHLPVILSLAAAAILCGMRGYKDISIWTQSLGQKARSRFRCRKRNGTYEVPSLSVIRSALIKVEPAQLDKALFNWNAQYAELDESLAIDGKTMCNAIDDEGRQTHIMSAVGHQSGRCYTQKKSAS
;
A
#
# COMPACT_ATOMS: atom_id res chain seq x y z
N MET A 1 22.68 32.64 -30.00
CA MET A 1 23.20 31.60 -29.09
C MET A 1 22.36 30.35 -29.29
N PRO A 2 22.94 29.20 -29.67
CA PRO A 2 22.14 27.98 -29.78
C PRO A 2 21.62 27.64 -28.38
N THR A 3 20.30 27.62 -28.23
CA THR A 3 19.63 27.23 -26.97
C THR A 3 20.00 25.79 -26.66
N SER A 4 20.88 25.60 -25.68
CA SER A 4 21.25 24.28 -25.16
C SER A 4 19.99 23.49 -24.83
N SER A 5 19.73 22.39 -25.54
CA SER A 5 18.49 21.64 -25.38
C SER A 5 18.64 20.61 -24.25
N LEU A 6 18.18 20.96 -23.06
CA LEU A 6 18.09 20.03 -21.93
C LEU A 6 16.96 19.02 -22.21
N GLN A 7 17.28 17.74 -22.26
CA GLN A 7 16.34 16.66 -22.47
C GLN A 7 16.35 15.67 -21.31
N ILE A 8 15.17 15.20 -20.91
CA ILE A 8 15.00 14.11 -19.94
C ILE A 8 14.40 12.90 -20.64
N ALA A 9 15.08 11.75 -20.53
CA ALA A 9 14.61 10.48 -21.05
C ALA A 9 14.65 9.39 -19.98
N LEU A 10 13.74 8.42 -20.09
CA LEU A 10 13.89 7.15 -19.40
C LEU A 10 15.21 6.50 -19.81
N LEU A 11 15.88 5.88 -18.85
CA LEU A 11 17.13 5.18 -19.12
C LEU A 11 16.86 3.95 -19.99
N ASP A 12 17.55 3.90 -21.13
CA ASP A 12 17.71 2.70 -21.94
C ASP A 12 18.35 1.57 -21.10
N PRO A 13 17.74 0.38 -21.01
CA PRO A 13 18.30 -0.76 -20.27
C PRO A 13 19.75 -1.10 -20.62
N SER A 14 20.19 -0.89 -21.88
CA SER A 14 21.57 -1.12 -22.30
C SER A 14 22.58 -0.19 -21.61
N LYS A 15 22.13 0.97 -21.11
CA LYS A 15 22.95 1.98 -20.43
C LYS A 15 22.88 1.87 -18.90
N ALA A 16 22.24 0.81 -18.38
CA ALA A 16 22.06 0.57 -16.95
C ALA A 16 23.38 0.47 -16.17
N GLU A 17 24.40 -0.13 -16.76
CA GLU A 17 25.71 -0.29 -16.13
C GLU A 17 26.41 1.06 -15.96
N ARG A 18 26.48 1.87 -17.03
CA ARG A 18 27.02 3.24 -16.97
C ARG A 18 26.30 4.09 -15.93
N PHE A 19 24.96 4.03 -15.88
CA PHE A 19 24.17 4.74 -14.89
C PHE A 19 24.56 4.35 -13.46
N GLN A 20 24.69 3.05 -13.19
CA GLN A 20 25.06 2.56 -11.87
C GLN A 20 26.48 2.94 -11.50
N ALA A 21 27.44 2.82 -12.41
CA ALA A 21 28.83 3.19 -12.19
C ALA A 21 28.96 4.67 -11.81
N LEU A 22 28.35 5.58 -12.58
CA LEU A 22 28.36 7.02 -12.29
C LEU A 22 27.63 7.35 -10.99
N MET A 23 26.48 6.73 -10.73
CA MET A 23 25.76 6.93 -9.47
C MET A 23 26.56 6.43 -8.27
N GLN A 24 27.29 5.32 -8.42
CA GLN A 24 28.15 4.76 -7.37
C GLN A 24 29.35 5.66 -7.09
N ALA A 25 29.97 6.20 -8.14
CA ALA A 25 31.16 7.04 -8.02
C ALA A 25 30.86 8.42 -7.43
N HIS A 26 29.74 9.05 -7.82
CA HIS A 26 29.53 10.48 -7.56
C HIS A 26 28.38 10.81 -6.61
N HIS A 27 27.39 9.93 -6.42
CA HIS A 27 26.32 10.20 -5.45
C HIS A 27 26.80 9.80 -4.04
N TYR A 28 26.65 10.68 -3.04
CA TYR A 28 27.11 10.45 -1.65
C TYR A 28 26.48 9.24 -0.92
N LEU A 29 25.53 8.54 -1.54
CA LEU A 29 24.88 7.31 -1.04
C LEU A 29 25.10 6.12 -1.99
N GLY A 30 25.93 6.29 -3.01
CA GLY A 30 26.16 5.36 -4.10
C GLY A 30 24.91 5.00 -4.90
N ALA A 31 25.07 3.98 -5.73
CA ALA A 31 24.02 3.42 -6.57
C ALA A 31 22.95 2.71 -5.72
N LEU A 32 21.73 2.66 -6.27
CA LEU A 32 20.63 1.92 -5.69
C LEU A 32 20.12 0.93 -6.73
N ARG A 33 20.08 -0.37 -6.38
CA ARG A 33 19.48 -1.39 -7.25
C ARG A 33 17.98 -1.10 -7.44
N LYS A 34 17.43 -1.44 -8.61
CA LYS A 34 15.96 -1.40 -8.82
C LYS A 34 15.30 -2.39 -7.87
N ILE A 35 14.45 -1.88 -6.96
CA ILE A 35 13.66 -2.70 -6.03
C ILE A 35 12.21 -2.23 -6.11
N GLY A 36 11.30 -3.16 -6.36
CA GLY A 36 9.91 -2.83 -6.65
C GLY A 36 9.80 -1.89 -7.85
N ASN A 37 8.76 -1.04 -7.85
CA ASN A 37 8.54 -0.09 -8.93
C ASN A 37 9.63 0.99 -8.90
N THR A 38 10.52 0.97 -9.88
CA THR A 38 11.63 1.92 -10.00
C THR A 38 11.85 2.32 -11.46
N LEU A 39 11.93 3.63 -11.72
CA LEU A 39 12.34 4.22 -12.98
C LEU A 39 13.64 4.99 -12.81
N TRP A 40 14.51 4.91 -13.81
CA TRP A 40 15.72 5.71 -13.90
C TRP A 40 15.59 6.67 -15.07
N TYR A 41 16.04 7.90 -14.86
CA TYR A 41 16.10 8.93 -15.88
C TYR A 41 17.53 9.43 -16.03
N VAL A 42 17.85 9.79 -17.26
CA VAL A 42 19.04 10.55 -17.60
C VAL A 42 18.63 11.92 -18.13
N ALA A 43 19.29 12.95 -17.64
CA ALA A 43 19.24 14.28 -18.23
C ALA A 43 20.44 14.43 -19.17
N THR A 44 20.18 14.89 -20.39
CA THR A 44 21.23 15.21 -21.35
C THR A 44 21.18 16.67 -21.77
N LEU A 45 22.35 17.25 -22.00
CA LEU A 45 22.52 18.57 -22.61
C LEU A 45 23.32 18.37 -23.89
N ASN A 46 22.72 18.67 -25.05
CA ASN A 46 23.34 18.44 -26.36
C ASN A 46 23.83 16.98 -26.56
N GLY A 47 23.08 16.01 -26.04
CA GLY A 47 23.41 14.58 -26.12
C GLY A 47 24.28 14.05 -24.98
N GLU A 48 25.00 14.91 -24.27
CA GLU A 48 25.89 14.53 -23.17
C GLU A 48 25.14 14.39 -21.85
N TRP A 49 25.49 13.38 -21.06
CA TRP A 49 24.87 13.14 -19.76
C TRP A 49 25.28 14.23 -18.77
N VAL A 50 24.30 14.89 -18.15
CA VAL A 50 24.54 15.95 -17.15
C VAL A 50 23.98 15.61 -15.77
N ALA A 51 22.95 14.75 -15.70
CA ALA A 51 22.38 14.33 -14.43
C ALA A 51 21.68 12.98 -14.50
N LEU A 52 21.59 12.32 -13.35
CA LEU A 52 20.98 11.01 -13.15
C LEU A 52 19.91 11.08 -12.06
N LEU A 53 18.74 10.49 -12.31
CA LEU A 53 17.64 10.45 -11.33
C LEU A 53 17.09 9.04 -11.17
N SER A 54 16.72 8.70 -9.94
CA SER A 54 15.99 7.48 -9.60
C SER A 54 14.69 7.86 -8.91
N PHE A 55 13.58 7.34 -9.43
CA PHE A 55 12.28 7.35 -8.77
C PHE A 55 11.90 5.91 -8.43
N SER A 56 11.77 5.62 -7.14
CA SER A 56 11.42 4.29 -6.63
C SER A 56 10.11 4.33 -5.85
N ALA A 57 9.61 3.17 -5.43
CA ALA A 57 8.49 3.08 -4.51
C ALA A 57 8.72 3.94 -3.24
N ALA A 58 7.64 4.48 -2.67
CA ALA A 58 7.71 5.33 -1.50
C ALA A 58 8.21 4.62 -0.24
N ALA A 59 8.73 5.42 0.70
CA ALA A 59 9.11 4.95 2.00
C ALA A 59 7.90 4.40 2.76
N LEU A 60 8.02 3.15 3.25
CA LEU A 60 6.96 2.43 3.96
C LEU A 60 6.42 3.17 5.19
N LYS A 61 7.26 3.97 5.86
CA LYS A 61 6.89 4.75 7.04
C LYS A 61 7.50 6.14 6.93
N CYS A 62 6.65 7.17 6.92
CA CYS A 62 7.10 8.56 6.92
C CYS A 62 6.04 9.43 7.62
N ALA A 63 6.16 9.59 8.93
CA ALA A 63 5.17 10.32 9.73
C ALA A 63 4.93 11.75 9.22
N ALA A 64 5.97 12.47 8.82
CA ALA A 64 5.86 13.83 8.29
C ALA A 64 4.98 13.89 7.03
N ARG A 65 5.21 12.99 6.06
CA ARG A 65 4.35 12.85 4.88
C ARG A 65 2.94 12.43 5.28
N ASP A 66 2.81 11.42 6.13
CA ASP A 66 1.52 10.83 6.49
C ASP A 66 0.62 11.88 7.17
N GLN A 67 1.18 12.70 8.07
CA GLN A 67 0.51 13.84 8.70
C GLN A 67 0.13 14.93 7.71
N TRP A 68 1.03 15.25 6.76
CA TRP A 68 0.72 16.23 5.72
C TRP A 68 -0.41 15.76 4.79
N ILE A 69 -0.42 14.48 4.40
CA ILE A 69 -1.53 13.92 3.61
C ILE A 69 -2.83 13.96 4.42
N GLY A 70 -2.78 13.60 5.71
CA GLY A 70 -3.95 13.52 6.58
C GLY A 70 -4.76 12.24 6.37
N TRP A 71 -4.19 11.21 5.76
CA TRP A 71 -4.87 9.92 5.58
C TRP A 71 -4.90 9.10 6.88
N ALA A 72 -5.95 8.30 7.07
CA ALA A 72 -5.97 7.33 8.15
C ALA A 72 -4.93 6.21 7.90
N TYR A 73 -4.32 5.68 8.97
CA TYR A 73 -3.32 4.59 8.90
C TYR A 73 -3.80 3.39 8.05
N ARG A 74 -5.11 3.15 8.05
CA ARG A 74 -5.76 2.08 7.30
C ARG A 74 -5.61 2.20 5.78
N HIS A 75 -5.62 3.42 5.24
CA HIS A 75 -5.53 3.67 3.79
C HIS A 75 -4.09 3.76 3.29
N GLN A 76 -3.15 4.05 4.19
CA GLN A 76 -1.75 4.27 3.85
C GLN A 76 -1.17 3.16 2.97
N SER A 77 -1.48 1.91 3.28
CA SER A 77 -0.84 0.76 2.63
C SER A 77 -1.28 0.54 1.19
N ASP A 78 -2.50 0.97 0.87
CA ASP A 78 -3.14 0.80 -0.45
C ASP A 78 -2.90 1.93 -1.39
N ARG A 79 -2.40 3.03 -0.83
CA ARG A 79 -2.18 4.28 -1.55
C ARG A 79 -0.71 4.63 -1.61
N LEU A 80 0.15 3.89 -0.91
CA LEU A 80 1.59 4.12 -0.94
C LEU A 80 2.19 3.87 -2.32
N ASN A 81 1.62 2.94 -3.09
CA ASN A 81 1.93 2.74 -4.51
C ASN A 81 1.66 4.00 -5.36
N LEU A 82 0.71 4.86 -4.98
CA LEU A 82 0.42 6.13 -5.65
C LEU A 82 1.44 7.23 -5.30
N VAL A 83 2.46 6.90 -4.51
CA VAL A 83 3.56 7.79 -4.13
C VAL A 83 4.87 7.24 -4.67
N ALA A 84 5.65 8.10 -5.33
CA ALA A 84 7.02 7.77 -5.76
C ALA A 84 8.04 8.61 -5.00
N ASN A 85 9.15 7.98 -4.62
CA ASN A 85 10.27 8.61 -3.95
C ASN A 85 11.37 8.92 -4.96
N ASN A 86 11.77 10.18 -5.09
CA ASN A 86 13.01 10.56 -5.75
C ASN A 86 14.21 10.12 -4.89
N SER A 87 14.56 8.85 -5.02
CA SER A 87 15.52 8.18 -4.14
C SER A 87 16.96 8.54 -4.42
N ARG A 88 17.28 8.99 -5.64
CA ARG A 88 18.59 9.53 -6.02
C ARG A 88 18.41 10.69 -7.00
N PHE A 89 19.19 11.74 -6.80
CA PHE A 89 19.35 12.81 -7.76
C PHE A 89 20.80 13.27 -7.73
N LEU A 90 21.50 13.10 -8.86
CA LEU A 90 22.90 13.43 -9.04
C LEU A 90 23.04 14.37 -10.22
N ILE A 91 23.59 15.56 -10.01
CA ILE A 91 24.21 16.36 -11.08
C ILE A 91 25.66 15.87 -11.17
N LEU A 92 26.14 15.59 -12.38
CA LEU A 92 27.52 15.14 -12.56
C LEU A 92 28.51 16.27 -12.20
N PRO A 93 29.69 15.96 -11.62
CA PRO A 93 30.58 16.96 -11.03
C PRO A 93 31.01 18.11 -11.96
N GLU A 94 31.09 17.86 -13.27
CA GLU A 94 31.52 18.86 -14.26
C GLU A 94 30.34 19.64 -14.87
N CYS A 95 29.11 19.31 -14.48
CA CYS A 95 27.89 19.79 -15.13
C CYS A 95 27.11 20.80 -14.29
N HIS A 96 27.77 21.56 -13.41
CA HIS A 96 27.11 22.55 -12.56
C HIS A 96 26.78 23.83 -13.33
N GLN A 97 25.50 24.05 -13.60
CA GLN A 97 24.97 25.29 -14.20
C GLN A 97 23.83 25.86 -13.34
N PRO A 98 23.65 27.20 -13.31
CA PRO A 98 22.51 27.81 -12.64
C PRO A 98 21.18 27.20 -13.09
N ASN A 99 20.30 26.90 -12.13
CA ASN A 99 18.94 26.39 -12.37
C ASN A 99 18.82 25.02 -13.07
N LEU A 100 19.93 24.36 -13.45
CA LEU A 100 19.89 23.07 -14.13
C LEU A 100 19.09 22.02 -13.34
N ALA A 101 19.38 21.90 -12.04
CA ALA A 101 18.72 20.91 -11.19
C ALA A 101 17.21 21.14 -11.06
N SER A 102 16.75 22.39 -10.94
CA SER A 102 15.32 22.71 -10.84
C SER A 102 14.60 22.54 -12.18
N GLN A 103 15.26 22.88 -13.30
CA GLN A 103 14.75 22.61 -14.64
C GLN A 103 14.57 21.11 -14.89
N ILE A 104 15.54 20.29 -14.49
CA ILE A 104 15.46 18.82 -14.56
C ILE A 104 14.28 18.31 -13.74
N LEU A 105 14.12 18.72 -12.48
CA LEU A 105 12.99 18.30 -11.64
C LEU A 105 11.64 18.68 -12.27
N SER A 106 11.55 19.87 -12.85
CA SER A 106 10.35 20.36 -13.54
C SER A 106 10.02 19.51 -14.78
N GLN A 107 11.02 19.15 -15.59
CA GLN A 107 10.85 18.24 -16.73
C GLN A 107 10.45 16.82 -16.29
N CYS A 108 11.11 16.27 -15.26
CA CYS A 108 10.75 14.97 -14.70
C CYS A 108 9.30 14.96 -14.21
N LYS A 109 8.84 15.99 -13.50
CA LYS A 109 7.46 16.10 -13.02
C LYS A 109 6.44 16.00 -14.16
N ARG A 110 6.71 16.66 -15.30
CA ARG A 110 5.82 16.63 -16.48
C ARG A 110 5.71 15.25 -17.12
N ARG A 111 6.79 14.46 -17.06
CA ARG A 111 6.91 13.19 -17.77
C ARG A 111 6.55 11.97 -16.92
N ILE A 112 6.88 12.00 -15.63
CA ILE A 112 6.84 10.82 -14.75
C ILE A 112 5.46 10.17 -14.69
N GLN A 113 4.38 10.95 -14.78
CA GLN A 113 3.01 10.42 -14.75
C GLN A 113 2.75 9.44 -15.91
N LYS A 114 3.16 9.82 -17.13
CA LYS A 114 3.00 9.00 -18.34
C LYS A 114 3.85 7.74 -18.25
N ASP A 115 5.13 7.91 -17.90
CA ASP A 115 6.07 6.79 -17.85
C ASP A 115 5.71 5.79 -16.74
N TRP A 116 5.32 6.27 -15.56
CA TRP A 116 4.93 5.40 -14.44
C TRP A 116 3.67 4.59 -14.75
N LEU A 117 2.67 5.23 -15.36
CA LEU A 117 1.46 4.55 -15.81
C LEU A 117 1.77 3.48 -16.86
N ALA A 118 2.61 3.80 -17.86
CA ALA A 118 2.99 2.87 -18.91
C ALA A 118 3.75 1.64 -18.38
N HIS A 119 4.60 1.82 -17.36
CA HIS A 119 5.44 0.73 -16.83
C HIS A 119 4.75 -0.10 -15.73
N PHE A 120 3.88 0.51 -14.93
CA PHE A 120 3.32 -0.14 -13.74
C PHE A 120 1.80 -0.27 -13.76
N GLY A 121 1.11 0.30 -14.76
CA GLY A 121 -0.33 0.17 -14.94
C GLY A 121 -1.18 1.05 -14.02
N PHE A 122 -0.57 1.99 -13.29
CA PHE A 122 -1.30 2.93 -12.43
C PHE A 122 -0.60 4.29 -12.32
N PRO A 123 -1.36 5.38 -12.09
CA PRO A 123 -0.81 6.73 -12.00
C PRO A 123 -0.26 7.05 -10.61
N LEU A 124 0.53 8.14 -10.51
CA LEU A 124 0.97 8.71 -9.24
C LEU A 124 0.07 9.88 -8.82
N LEU A 125 0.05 10.15 -7.52
CA LEU A 125 -0.59 11.32 -6.92
C LEU A 125 0.41 12.24 -6.22
N LEU A 126 1.53 11.70 -5.74
CA LEU A 126 2.51 12.44 -4.95
C LEU A 126 3.94 11.97 -5.25
N LEU A 127 4.87 12.92 -5.28
CA LEU A 127 6.29 12.62 -5.19
C LEU A 127 6.81 12.97 -3.79
N GLU A 128 7.77 12.20 -3.29
CA GLU A 128 8.49 12.49 -2.04
C GLU A 128 10.01 12.44 -2.25
N THR A 129 10.76 13.06 -1.36
CA THR A 129 12.22 12.96 -1.32
C THR A 129 12.72 13.23 0.09
N PHE A 130 13.96 12.81 0.36
CA PHE A 130 14.61 12.91 1.67
C PHE A 130 15.98 13.54 1.55
N VAL A 131 16.16 14.71 2.15
CA VAL A 131 17.42 15.46 2.11
C VAL A 131 18.12 15.36 3.46
N ASP A 132 19.42 15.02 3.46
CA ASP A 132 20.22 15.06 4.68
C ASP A 132 20.65 16.52 4.96
N PRO A 133 20.13 17.17 6.02
CA PRO A 133 20.45 18.57 6.32
C PRO A 133 21.91 18.79 6.69
N LYS A 134 22.66 17.73 7.06
CA LYS A 134 24.12 17.84 7.29
C LYS A 134 24.90 18.04 5.99
N ARG A 135 24.30 17.75 4.83
CA ARG A 135 24.94 17.84 3.51
C ARG A 135 24.30 18.89 2.62
N TYR A 136 22.98 19.01 2.66
CA TYR A 136 22.22 19.85 1.73
C TYR A 136 21.02 20.51 2.40
N HIS A 137 20.72 21.75 2.01
CA HIS A 137 19.57 22.52 2.50
C HIS A 137 18.24 22.22 1.77
N GLY A 138 18.28 21.38 0.72
CA GLY A 138 17.11 21.08 -0.11
C GLY A 138 16.70 22.23 -1.05
N THR A 139 17.60 23.17 -1.33
CA THR A 139 17.36 24.39 -2.14
C THR A 139 16.70 24.08 -3.47
N ILE A 140 17.15 23.04 -4.18
CA ILE A 140 16.61 22.65 -5.49
C ILE A 140 15.14 22.21 -5.41
N TYR A 141 14.72 21.60 -4.30
CA TYR A 141 13.34 21.16 -4.11
C TYR A 141 12.45 22.36 -3.76
N ARG A 142 12.94 23.26 -2.90
CA ARG A 142 12.27 24.55 -2.61
C ARG A 142 12.06 25.36 -3.88
N ALA A 143 13.10 25.49 -4.70
CA ALA A 143 13.06 26.21 -5.97
C ALA A 143 12.16 25.54 -7.03
N SER A 144 11.81 24.26 -6.86
CA SER A 144 10.99 23.49 -7.81
C SER A 144 9.56 23.26 -7.30
N ASN A 145 9.05 24.12 -6.42
CA ASN A 145 7.70 24.01 -5.84
C ASN A 145 7.44 22.69 -5.10
N TRP A 146 8.45 22.16 -4.39
CA TRP A 146 8.23 21.10 -3.41
C TRP A 146 7.96 21.71 -2.04
N THR A 147 7.02 21.11 -1.31
CA THR A 147 6.64 21.54 0.03
C THR A 147 7.45 20.78 1.07
N PHE A 148 8.09 21.50 2.00
CA PHE A 148 8.69 20.90 3.18
C PHE A 148 7.59 20.49 4.17
N VAL A 149 7.59 19.24 4.64
CA VAL A 149 6.53 18.70 5.49
C VAL A 149 7.00 18.19 6.85
N GLY A 150 8.28 18.38 7.16
CA GLY A 150 8.85 18.03 8.46
C GLY A 150 10.09 17.14 8.36
N LEU A 151 10.43 16.50 9.49
CA LEU A 151 11.66 15.71 9.63
C LEU A 151 11.35 14.21 9.75
N THR A 152 12.25 13.36 9.25
CA THR A 152 12.24 11.94 9.61
C THR A 152 12.70 11.75 11.06
N LYS A 153 12.30 10.64 11.68
CA LYS A 153 12.73 10.30 13.06
C LYS A 153 14.19 9.79 13.15
N GLY A 154 14.91 9.68 12.03
CA GLY A 154 16.33 9.32 12.01
C GLY A 154 16.66 7.83 12.14
N TYR A 155 15.65 6.94 12.21
CA TYR A 155 15.86 5.49 12.27
C TYR A 155 16.25 4.92 10.91
N ARG A 156 17.28 4.05 10.88
CA ARG A 156 17.65 3.26 9.70
C ARG A 156 17.07 1.85 9.85
N ARG A 157 16.57 1.25 8.76
CA ARG A 157 16.17 -0.17 8.76
C ARG A 157 17.43 -1.05 8.80
N THR A 158 17.51 -1.95 9.77
CA THR A 158 18.55 -2.99 9.90
C THR A 158 17.94 -4.36 9.55
N ARG A 159 18.76 -5.40 9.38
CA ARG A 159 18.25 -6.77 9.16
C ARG A 159 17.34 -7.26 10.31
N GLU A 160 17.58 -6.76 11.52
CA GLU A 160 16.86 -7.11 12.75
C GLU A 160 15.70 -6.15 13.09
N GLY A 161 15.47 -5.11 12.28
CA GLY A 161 14.41 -4.13 12.52
C GLY A 161 14.82 -2.70 12.19
N TYR A 162 14.90 -1.85 13.21
CA TYR A 162 15.33 -0.46 13.09
C TYR A 162 16.51 -0.20 14.04
N SER A 163 17.47 0.62 13.61
CA SER A 163 18.63 1.01 14.41
C SER A 163 18.19 1.66 15.72
N GLN A 164 18.86 1.33 16.83
CA GLN A 164 18.61 1.98 18.11
C GLN A 164 19.08 3.44 18.13
N GLN A 165 20.08 3.78 17.31
CA GLN A 165 20.62 5.13 17.16
C GLN A 165 19.99 5.89 15.99
N THR A 166 19.70 7.18 16.22
CA THR A 166 19.20 8.13 15.22
C THR A 166 20.37 8.85 14.53
N ASN A 167 20.82 8.37 13.36
CA ASN A 167 22.05 8.90 12.74
C ASN A 167 21.91 10.33 12.17
N SER A 168 20.79 10.63 11.51
CA SER A 168 20.44 11.99 11.08
C SER A 168 18.96 12.05 10.70
N ARG A 169 18.25 13.05 11.24
CA ARG A 169 16.90 13.39 10.78
C ARG A 169 17.02 13.99 9.38
N LYS A 170 16.21 13.54 8.44
CA LYS A 170 16.19 14.04 7.06
C LYS A 170 15.04 15.03 6.88
N LEU A 171 15.26 16.08 6.10
CA LEU A 171 14.18 16.94 5.63
C LEU A 171 13.30 16.11 4.69
N VAL A 172 11.99 16.17 4.89
CA VAL A 172 11.01 15.53 4.03
C VAL A 172 10.38 16.60 3.15
N PHE A 173 10.51 16.43 1.84
CA PHE A 173 9.82 17.26 0.85
C PHE A 173 8.83 16.41 0.07
N VAL A 174 7.69 17.00 -0.27
CA VAL A 174 6.68 16.37 -1.12
C VAL A 174 6.28 17.30 -2.26
N GLN A 175 5.87 16.70 -3.38
CA GLN A 175 5.36 17.44 -4.52
C GLN A 175 4.05 16.82 -5.03
N PRO A 176 2.92 17.52 -4.87
CA PRO A 176 1.65 17.11 -5.45
C PRO A 176 1.73 17.06 -6.99
N LEU A 177 1.21 15.98 -7.56
CA LEU A 177 1.03 15.85 -9.02
C LEU A 177 -0.36 16.28 -9.48
N HIS A 178 -1.29 16.50 -8.54
CA HIS A 178 -2.64 16.98 -8.80
C HIS A 178 -3.07 18.01 -7.76
N ARG A 179 -3.95 18.94 -8.13
CA ARG A 179 -4.48 19.97 -7.20
C ARG A 179 -5.13 19.38 -5.95
N ASN A 180 -5.83 18.26 -6.13
CA ASN A 180 -6.57 17.58 -5.06
C ASN A 180 -5.82 16.38 -4.47
N THR A 181 -4.48 16.30 -4.63
CA THR A 181 -3.68 15.14 -4.19
C THR A 181 -3.97 14.71 -2.74
N ARG A 182 -4.01 15.66 -1.79
CA ARG A 182 -4.26 15.34 -0.37
C ARG A 182 -5.62 14.68 -0.20
N SER A 183 -6.68 15.34 -0.71
CA SER A 183 -8.04 14.82 -0.67
C SER A 183 -8.15 13.45 -1.34
N LEU A 184 -7.57 13.25 -2.54
CA LEU A 184 -7.60 11.95 -3.23
C LEU A 184 -6.89 10.84 -2.43
N LEU A 185 -5.79 11.17 -1.75
CA LEU A 185 -5.05 10.21 -0.93
C LEU A 185 -5.71 9.96 0.44
N SER A 186 -6.50 10.89 0.97
CA SER A 186 -7.17 10.77 2.27
C SER A 186 -8.63 10.33 2.19
N ASN A 187 -9.30 10.47 1.04
CA ASN A 187 -10.72 10.14 0.84
C ASN A 187 -11.00 8.67 1.22
N SER A 188 -12.16 8.38 1.82
CA SER A 188 -12.57 7.00 2.15
C SER A 188 -12.53 6.06 0.93
N LEU A 189 -13.08 6.53 -0.19
CA LEU A 189 -13.18 5.79 -1.43
C LEU A 189 -12.10 6.25 -2.41
N LEU A 190 -11.32 5.29 -2.90
CA LEU A 190 -10.31 5.56 -3.92
C LEU A 190 -10.94 5.38 -5.30
N HIS A 191 -10.89 6.41 -6.15
CA HIS A 191 -11.43 6.33 -7.51
C HIS A 191 -10.79 5.15 -8.28
N GLU A 192 -11.60 4.45 -9.08
CA GLU A 192 -11.22 3.23 -9.83
C GLU A 192 -9.89 3.32 -10.57
N ARG A 193 -9.59 4.46 -11.21
CA ARG A 193 -8.31 4.70 -11.91
C ARG A 193 -7.05 4.60 -11.04
N TYR A 194 -7.19 4.67 -9.72
CA TYR A 194 -6.11 4.54 -8.73
C TYR A 194 -6.17 3.18 -8.01
N GLN A 195 -7.20 2.37 -8.24
CA GLN A 195 -7.33 1.05 -7.65
C GLN A 195 -6.46 0.07 -8.43
N THR A 196 -5.38 -0.40 -7.82
CA THR A 196 -4.44 -1.34 -8.46
C THR A 196 -4.79 -2.81 -8.21
N GLY A 197 -6.06 -3.10 -7.91
CA GLY A 197 -6.57 -4.45 -7.66
C GLY A 197 -6.15 -5.10 -6.33
N LYS A 198 -5.57 -4.36 -5.38
CA LYS A 198 -5.20 -4.88 -4.04
C LYS A 198 -5.50 -3.85 -2.94
N THR A 199 -6.73 -3.84 -2.44
CA THR A 199 -7.12 -3.05 -1.25
C THR A 199 -6.61 -3.74 0.03
N ARG A 200 -5.32 -3.62 0.35
CA ARG A 200 -4.69 -3.99 1.63
C ARG A 200 -4.91 -2.94 2.72
N MET A 201 -6.13 -2.83 3.23
CA MET A 201 -6.38 -2.03 4.43
C MET A 201 -5.48 -2.50 5.59
N LYS A 202 -4.98 -1.59 6.43
CA LYS A 202 -4.33 -1.98 7.70
C LYS A 202 -5.24 -1.71 8.89
N LEU A 203 -5.50 -2.75 9.68
CA LEU A 203 -6.18 -2.61 10.96
C LEU A 203 -5.24 -2.05 12.03
N THR A 204 -5.78 -1.20 12.90
CA THR A 204 -5.09 -0.76 14.13
C THR A 204 -5.09 -1.87 15.19
N ALA A 205 -4.24 -1.74 16.21
CA ALA A 205 -4.22 -2.70 17.32
C ALA A 205 -5.56 -2.75 18.06
N THR A 206 -6.21 -1.60 18.25
CA THR A 206 -7.53 -1.49 18.88
C THR A 206 -8.61 -2.18 18.04
N GLN A 207 -8.62 -1.96 16.72
CA GLN A 207 -9.55 -2.63 15.81
C GLN A 207 -9.38 -4.16 15.84
N MET A 208 -8.14 -4.65 15.81
CA MET A 208 -7.86 -6.09 15.90
C MET A 208 -8.40 -6.72 17.20
N LEU A 209 -8.27 -6.01 18.33
CA LEU A 209 -8.79 -6.47 19.61
C LEU A 209 -10.31 -6.45 19.66
N SER A 210 -10.92 -5.35 19.21
CA SER A 210 -12.36 -5.13 19.26
C SER A 210 -13.15 -6.18 18.48
N LEU A 211 -12.67 -6.62 17.30
CA LEU A 211 -13.38 -7.62 16.47
C LEU A 211 -13.74 -8.88 17.26
N TYR A 212 -12.83 -9.33 18.13
CA TYR A 212 -13.09 -10.49 18.99
C TYR A 212 -14.27 -10.22 19.93
N ASP A 213 -14.29 -9.05 20.55
CA ASP A 213 -15.28 -8.69 21.56
C ASP A 213 -16.69 -8.54 20.94
N PHE A 214 -16.80 -8.18 19.65
CA PHE A 214 -18.08 -8.16 18.93
C PHE A 214 -18.56 -9.55 18.50
N PHE A 215 -17.64 -10.46 18.21
CA PHE A 215 -17.99 -11.82 17.80
C PHE A 215 -18.13 -12.81 18.97
N LYS A 216 -17.81 -12.41 20.20
CA LYS A 216 -17.83 -13.30 21.37
C LYS A 216 -19.22 -13.85 21.71
N GLU A 217 -20.26 -13.10 21.40
CA GLU A 217 -21.67 -13.45 21.69
C GLU A 217 -22.32 -14.25 20.57
N ILE A 218 -21.59 -14.57 19.49
CA ILE A 218 -22.09 -15.42 18.41
C ILE A 218 -22.03 -16.88 18.86
N ASP A 219 -23.14 -17.58 18.70
CA ASP A 219 -23.26 -19.00 19.03
C ASP A 219 -22.29 -19.84 18.19
N ASP A 220 -21.65 -20.84 18.80
CA ASP A 220 -20.69 -21.70 18.11
C ASP A 220 -21.37 -22.99 17.59
N PRO A 221 -21.75 -23.06 16.29
CA PRO A 221 -22.47 -24.19 15.70
C PRO A 221 -21.55 -25.40 15.47
N ARG A 222 -20.26 -25.29 15.80
CA ARG A 222 -19.29 -26.37 15.56
C ARG A 222 -19.38 -27.41 16.69
N ARG A 223 -19.27 -28.68 16.30
CA ARG A 223 -19.18 -29.81 17.24
C ARG A 223 -17.96 -29.68 18.16
N ALA A 224 -18.05 -30.24 19.37
CA ALA A 224 -17.02 -30.14 20.42
C ALA A 224 -15.60 -30.52 19.93
N GLN A 225 -15.49 -31.55 19.08
CA GLN A 225 -14.22 -32.04 18.52
C GLN A 225 -13.50 -31.02 17.60
N GLY A 226 -14.17 -29.95 17.16
CA GLY A 226 -13.66 -28.90 16.26
C GLY A 226 -13.28 -27.57 16.92
N LYS A 227 -13.35 -27.46 18.26
CA LYS A 227 -13.20 -26.19 18.99
C LYS A 227 -11.76 -25.82 19.36
N LYS A 228 -10.75 -26.35 18.65
CA LYS A 228 -9.32 -26.03 18.88
C LYS A 228 -9.05 -24.51 18.88
N HIS A 229 -9.73 -23.79 17.99
CA HIS A 229 -9.73 -22.33 17.91
C HIS A 229 -11.15 -21.84 18.24
N HIS A 230 -11.28 -20.87 19.13
CA HIS A 230 -12.56 -20.25 19.48
C HIS A 230 -13.19 -19.59 18.24
N LEU A 231 -14.51 -19.68 18.10
CA LEU A 231 -15.22 -19.13 16.94
C LEU A 231 -14.96 -17.62 16.76
N PRO A 232 -14.99 -16.78 17.81
CA PRO A 232 -14.73 -15.34 17.67
C PRO A 232 -13.35 -15.03 17.10
N VAL A 233 -12.33 -15.86 17.38
CA VAL A 233 -10.99 -15.72 16.79
C VAL A 233 -11.04 -15.96 15.28
N ILE A 234 -11.75 -17.01 14.85
CA ILE A 234 -11.85 -17.36 13.43
C ILE A 234 -12.60 -16.26 12.67
N LEU A 235 -13.73 -15.80 13.22
CA LEU A 235 -14.53 -14.71 12.64
C LEU A 235 -13.74 -13.40 12.61
N SER A 236 -13.01 -13.07 13.67
CA SER A 236 -12.14 -11.88 13.72
C SER A 236 -11.06 -11.91 12.64
N LEU A 237 -10.39 -13.05 12.47
CA LEU A 237 -9.36 -13.21 11.45
C LEU A 237 -9.94 -13.15 10.03
N ALA A 238 -11.11 -13.73 9.81
CA ALA A 238 -11.79 -13.71 8.51
C ALA A 238 -12.29 -12.30 8.17
N ALA A 239 -13.01 -11.65 9.08
CA ALA A 239 -13.48 -10.27 8.93
C ALA A 239 -12.29 -9.33 8.69
N ALA A 240 -11.22 -9.47 9.48
CA ALA A 240 -10.01 -8.70 9.30
C ALA A 240 -9.36 -8.90 7.93
N ALA A 241 -9.24 -10.15 7.47
CA ALA A 241 -8.69 -10.45 6.16
C ALA A 241 -9.53 -9.83 5.03
N ILE A 242 -10.86 -9.91 5.14
CA ILE A 242 -11.80 -9.32 4.17
C ILE A 242 -11.70 -7.80 4.16
N LEU A 243 -11.63 -7.16 5.35
CA LEU A 243 -11.38 -5.73 5.48
C LEU A 243 -10.02 -5.35 4.86
N CYS A 244 -9.01 -6.21 5.00
CA CYS A 244 -7.72 -6.11 4.33
C CYS A 244 -7.75 -6.54 2.84
N GLY A 245 -8.93 -6.69 2.24
CA GLY A 245 -9.18 -6.94 0.81
C GLY A 245 -8.86 -8.35 0.33
N MET A 246 -8.72 -9.32 1.23
CA MET A 246 -8.56 -10.73 0.86
C MET A 246 -9.90 -11.29 0.39
N ARG A 247 -9.90 -12.01 -0.73
CA ARG A 247 -11.10 -12.62 -1.30
C ARG A 247 -10.95 -14.13 -1.35
N GLY A 248 -11.90 -14.86 -0.81
CA GLY A 248 -11.86 -16.32 -0.81
C GLY A 248 -11.11 -16.92 0.38
N TYR A 249 -11.47 -18.15 0.72
CA TYR A 249 -10.90 -18.87 1.87
C TYR A 249 -9.37 -19.04 1.77
N LYS A 250 -8.85 -19.20 0.55
CA LYS A 250 -7.42 -19.35 0.29
C LYS A 250 -6.64 -18.09 0.67
N ASP A 251 -7.07 -16.94 0.19
CA ASP A 251 -6.41 -15.66 0.47
C ASP A 251 -6.51 -15.31 1.95
N ILE A 252 -7.67 -15.56 2.57
CA ILE A 252 -7.85 -15.39 4.01
C ILE A 252 -6.83 -16.26 4.77
N SER A 253 -6.71 -17.55 4.43
CA SER A 253 -5.75 -18.45 5.11
C SER A 253 -4.29 -18.04 4.91
N ILE A 254 -3.92 -17.58 3.72
CA ILE A 254 -2.55 -17.11 3.45
C ILE A 254 -2.27 -15.84 4.27
N TRP A 255 -3.23 -14.92 4.30
CA TRP A 255 -3.13 -13.69 5.07
C TRP A 255 -2.98 -13.96 6.57
N THR A 256 -3.80 -14.84 7.16
CA THR A 256 -3.69 -15.18 8.58
C THR A 256 -2.34 -15.81 8.92
N GLN A 257 -1.81 -16.67 8.05
CA GLN A 257 -0.47 -17.26 8.21
C GLN A 257 0.64 -16.21 8.15
N SER A 258 0.49 -15.17 7.33
CA SER A 258 1.47 -14.08 7.22
C SER A 258 1.56 -13.17 8.45
N LEU A 259 0.59 -13.23 9.36
CA LEU A 259 0.56 -12.39 10.55
C LEU A 259 1.73 -12.71 11.49
N GLY A 260 2.42 -11.68 11.95
CA GLY A 260 3.42 -11.80 13.02
C GLY A 260 2.80 -12.12 14.38
N GLN A 261 3.61 -12.63 15.32
CA GLN A 261 3.14 -13.10 16.64
C GLN A 261 2.34 -12.07 17.44
N LYS A 262 2.75 -10.78 17.40
CA LYS A 262 2.01 -9.70 18.06
C LYS A 262 0.64 -9.40 17.45
N ALA A 263 0.43 -9.68 16.16
CA ALA A 263 -0.88 -9.52 15.53
C ALA A 263 -1.78 -10.72 15.89
N ARG A 264 -1.23 -11.93 15.81
CA ARG A 264 -1.92 -13.16 16.25
C ARG A 264 -2.36 -13.08 17.71
N SER A 265 -1.54 -12.52 18.60
CA SER A 265 -1.91 -12.32 20.01
C SER A 265 -3.08 -11.34 20.17
N ARG A 266 -3.17 -10.30 19.33
CA ARG A 266 -4.27 -9.31 19.37
C ARG A 266 -5.59 -9.91 18.88
N PHE A 267 -5.54 -10.82 17.91
CA PHE A 267 -6.69 -11.64 17.53
C PHE A 267 -7.04 -12.73 18.56
N ARG A 268 -6.33 -12.78 19.69
CA ARG A 268 -6.48 -13.80 20.74
C ARG A 268 -6.33 -15.23 20.20
N CYS A 269 -5.45 -15.42 19.22
CA CYS A 269 -5.08 -16.75 18.75
C CYS A 269 -4.63 -17.63 19.93
N ARG A 270 -4.82 -18.94 19.81
CA ARG A 270 -4.39 -19.88 20.85
C ARG A 270 -2.86 -19.91 20.92
N LYS A 271 -2.30 -19.85 22.13
CA LYS A 271 -0.85 -19.97 22.37
C LYS A 271 -0.48 -21.43 22.68
N ARG A 272 0.55 -21.96 22.02
CA ARG A 272 1.14 -23.27 22.27
C ARG A 272 2.66 -23.21 22.06
N ASN A 273 3.43 -23.78 22.98
CA ASN A 273 4.90 -23.80 22.93
C ASN A 273 5.50 -22.40 22.65
N GLY A 274 4.96 -21.37 23.33
CA GLY A 274 5.42 -19.99 23.16
C GLY A 274 4.93 -19.27 21.90
N THR A 275 4.26 -19.96 20.97
CA THR A 275 3.81 -19.38 19.68
C THR A 275 2.29 -19.32 19.57
N TYR A 276 1.78 -18.28 18.92
CA TYR A 276 0.37 -18.13 18.60
C TYR A 276 0.03 -18.84 17.29
N GLU A 277 -0.85 -19.83 17.36
CA GLU A 277 -1.31 -20.66 16.25
C GLU A 277 -2.56 -20.06 15.58
N VAL A 278 -2.55 -19.99 14.25
CA VAL A 278 -3.71 -19.56 13.45
C VAL A 278 -4.52 -20.77 12.97
N PRO A 279 -5.84 -20.64 12.76
CA PRO A 279 -6.64 -21.71 12.17
C PRO A 279 -6.19 -22.03 10.74
N SER A 280 -6.32 -23.29 10.34
CA SER A 280 -6.07 -23.71 8.96
C SER A 280 -7.20 -23.27 8.02
N LEU A 281 -6.95 -23.32 6.71
CA LEU A 281 -7.96 -23.05 5.68
C LEU A 281 -9.26 -23.85 5.90
N SER A 282 -9.14 -25.13 6.23
CA SER A 282 -10.30 -26.00 6.48
C SER A 282 -11.10 -25.54 7.70
N VAL A 283 -10.42 -25.12 8.77
CA VAL A 283 -11.08 -24.59 9.98
C VAL A 283 -11.79 -23.27 9.69
N ILE A 284 -11.15 -22.37 8.94
CA ILE A 284 -11.74 -21.08 8.55
C ILE A 284 -12.99 -21.32 7.69
N ARG A 285 -12.87 -22.14 6.63
CA ARG A 285 -13.99 -22.46 5.74
C ARG A 285 -15.15 -23.11 6.48
N SER A 286 -14.86 -24.10 7.33
CA SER A 286 -15.88 -24.84 8.09
C SER A 286 -16.64 -23.93 9.08
N ALA A 287 -15.95 -22.99 9.72
CA ALA A 287 -16.59 -22.04 10.62
C ALA A 287 -17.49 -21.04 9.86
N LEU A 288 -16.99 -20.46 8.76
CA LEU A 288 -17.73 -19.47 7.97
C LEU A 288 -18.96 -20.05 7.27
N ILE A 289 -18.94 -21.33 6.91
CA ILE A 289 -20.10 -22.01 6.31
C ILE A 289 -21.21 -22.28 7.34
N LYS A 290 -20.86 -22.45 8.62
CA LYS A 290 -21.80 -22.91 9.66
C LYS A 290 -22.35 -21.80 10.54
N VAL A 291 -21.62 -20.70 10.68
CA VAL A 291 -22.02 -19.58 11.54
C VAL A 291 -23.38 -19.04 11.12
N GLU A 292 -24.21 -18.70 12.12
CA GLU A 292 -25.54 -18.14 11.87
C GLU A 292 -25.42 -16.77 11.19
N PRO A 293 -25.93 -16.59 9.96
CA PRO A 293 -25.76 -15.35 9.20
C PRO A 293 -26.27 -14.11 9.96
N ALA A 294 -27.47 -14.17 10.53
CA ALA A 294 -28.09 -13.02 11.18
C ALA A 294 -27.28 -12.50 12.39
N GLN A 295 -26.66 -13.40 13.15
CA GLN A 295 -25.81 -13.03 14.29
C GLN A 295 -24.50 -12.38 13.81
N LEU A 296 -23.91 -12.92 12.74
CA LEU A 296 -22.69 -12.38 12.15
C LEU A 296 -22.91 -10.97 11.58
N ASP A 297 -23.99 -10.77 10.84
CA ASP A 297 -24.36 -9.46 10.29
C ASP A 297 -24.58 -8.43 11.40
N LYS A 298 -25.34 -8.80 12.43
CA LYS A 298 -25.59 -7.92 13.57
C LYS A 298 -24.29 -7.53 14.28
N ALA A 299 -23.37 -8.47 14.48
CA ALA A 299 -22.08 -8.19 15.12
C ALA A 299 -21.20 -7.27 14.25
N LEU A 300 -21.15 -7.51 12.95
CA LEU A 300 -20.44 -6.65 11.99
C LEU A 300 -21.05 -5.26 11.92
N PHE A 301 -22.38 -5.15 11.90
CA PHE A 301 -23.11 -3.88 11.94
C PHE A 301 -22.75 -3.09 13.20
N ASN A 302 -22.78 -3.71 14.37
CA ASN A 302 -22.45 -3.04 15.63
C ASN A 302 -20.98 -2.62 15.69
N TRP A 303 -20.06 -3.46 15.19
CA TRP A 303 -18.64 -3.09 15.07
C TRP A 303 -18.48 -1.91 14.12
N ASN A 304 -19.18 -1.95 12.98
CA ASN A 304 -19.15 -0.84 12.03
C ASN A 304 -19.70 0.44 12.63
N ALA A 305 -20.87 0.41 13.30
CA ALA A 305 -21.47 1.59 13.92
C ALA A 305 -20.51 2.26 14.92
N GLN A 306 -19.80 1.47 15.74
CA GLN A 306 -18.82 2.01 16.69
C GLN A 306 -17.64 2.73 16.00
N TYR A 307 -17.23 2.26 14.82
CA TYR A 307 -16.06 2.79 14.11
C TYR A 307 -16.42 3.68 12.90
N ALA A 308 -17.70 3.77 12.51
CA ALA A 308 -18.20 4.53 11.36
C ALA A 308 -18.45 6.01 11.70
N GLU A 309 -18.87 6.34 12.93
CA GLU A 309 -18.97 7.75 13.38
C GLU A 309 -17.60 8.46 13.39
N LEU A 310 -16.51 7.68 13.45
CA LEU A 310 -15.13 8.17 13.40
C LEU A 310 -14.50 8.06 11.99
N ASP A 311 -15.18 7.41 11.04
CA ASP A 311 -14.58 6.98 9.77
C ASP A 311 -15.63 6.64 8.69
N GLU A 312 -15.96 7.60 7.80
CA GLU A 312 -16.84 7.41 6.63
C GLU A 312 -16.39 6.28 5.68
N SER A 313 -15.13 5.83 5.76
CA SER A 313 -14.62 4.71 4.97
C SER A 313 -14.92 3.33 5.56
N LEU A 314 -15.47 3.31 6.77
CA LEU A 314 -15.99 2.11 7.43
C LEU A 314 -17.50 1.96 7.27
N ALA A 315 -18.17 2.92 6.63
CA ALA A 315 -19.50 2.70 6.08
C ALA A 315 -19.38 1.63 4.98
N ILE A 316 -19.38 0.36 5.41
CA ILE A 316 -20.07 -0.68 4.67
C ILE A 316 -21.47 -0.10 4.53
N ASP A 317 -21.82 0.38 3.33
CA ASP A 317 -23.14 0.94 3.06
C ASP A 317 -24.17 0.00 3.69
N GLY A 318 -24.84 0.48 4.73
CA GLY A 318 -25.84 -0.27 5.48
C GLY A 318 -27.09 -0.56 4.65
N LYS A 319 -27.11 -0.11 3.39
CA LYS A 319 -28.06 -0.53 2.38
C LYS A 319 -27.41 -1.60 1.53
N THR A 320 -27.59 -2.84 1.96
CA THR A 320 -27.54 -4.01 1.08
C THR A 320 -26.15 -4.23 0.47
N MET A 321 -25.40 -5.20 1.02
CA MET A 321 -24.34 -5.85 0.27
C MET A 321 -24.83 -6.16 -1.15
N CYS A 322 -24.27 -5.44 -2.14
CA CYS A 322 -24.88 -5.25 -3.45
C CYS A 322 -25.44 -6.53 -4.09
N ASN A 323 -26.76 -6.53 -4.28
CA ASN A 323 -27.59 -7.28 -5.23
C ASN A 323 -27.13 -8.67 -5.69
N ALA A 324 -27.77 -9.70 -5.14
CA ALA A 324 -28.15 -10.91 -5.86
C ALA A 324 -29.43 -11.49 -5.22
N ILE A 325 -30.59 -11.06 -5.71
CA ILE A 325 -31.85 -11.80 -5.57
C ILE A 325 -31.87 -12.75 -6.77
N ASP A 326 -32.06 -14.04 -6.56
CA ASP A 326 -32.28 -15.00 -7.65
C ASP A 326 -33.68 -14.80 -8.26
N ASP A 327 -33.94 -15.42 -9.42
CA ASP A 327 -35.24 -15.34 -10.13
C ASP A 327 -36.43 -15.92 -9.31
N GLU A 328 -36.19 -16.38 -8.07
CA GLU A 328 -37.15 -16.99 -7.15
C GLU A 328 -37.38 -16.17 -5.85
N GLY A 329 -36.73 -15.01 -5.69
CA GLY A 329 -37.04 -14.06 -4.61
C GLY A 329 -36.46 -14.38 -3.22
N ARG A 330 -35.43 -15.23 -3.10
CA ARG A 330 -34.80 -15.55 -1.80
C ARG A 330 -33.56 -14.67 -1.53
N GLN A 331 -33.43 -14.21 -0.28
CA GLN A 331 -32.29 -13.39 0.17
C GLN A 331 -31.01 -14.22 0.26
N THR A 332 -30.02 -13.90 -0.58
CA THR A 332 -28.71 -14.56 -0.58
C THR A 332 -27.82 -14.01 0.54
N HIS A 333 -27.54 -14.84 1.54
CA HIS A 333 -26.75 -14.48 2.74
C HIS A 333 -25.27 -14.13 2.46
N ILE A 334 -24.83 -12.97 2.98
CA ILE A 334 -23.51 -12.50 3.50
C ILE A 334 -22.18 -12.82 2.73
N MET A 335 -22.16 -13.67 1.71
CA MET A 335 -20.93 -14.11 1.02
C MET A 335 -20.98 -14.02 -0.52
N SER A 336 -21.90 -13.26 -1.11
CA SER A 336 -22.04 -13.20 -2.57
C SER A 336 -20.82 -12.63 -3.32
N ALA A 337 -19.91 -11.90 -2.65
CA ALA A 337 -18.68 -11.38 -3.26
C ALA A 337 -17.44 -12.31 -3.13
N VAL A 338 -17.59 -13.45 -2.44
CA VAL A 338 -16.47 -14.40 -2.23
C VAL A 338 -16.54 -15.59 -3.22
N GLY A 339 -17.60 -15.68 -4.04
CA GLY A 339 -17.87 -16.85 -4.89
C GLY A 339 -17.88 -16.66 -6.42
N HIS A 340 -18.03 -15.45 -6.97
CA HIS A 340 -18.31 -15.30 -8.41
C HIS A 340 -17.26 -14.52 -9.22
N GLN A 341 -16.43 -15.29 -9.95
CA GLN A 341 -15.85 -15.07 -11.29
C GLN A 341 -14.54 -15.89 -11.40
N SER A 342 -14.67 -17.20 -11.60
CA SER A 342 -14.72 -17.89 -12.90
C SER A 342 -13.34 -18.27 -13.44
N GLY A 343 -13.08 -19.58 -13.45
CA GLY A 343 -12.26 -20.24 -14.47
C GLY A 343 -13.14 -21.26 -15.19
N ARG A 344 -13.91 -20.82 -16.19
CA ARG A 344 -14.55 -21.72 -17.16
C ARG A 344 -13.47 -22.37 -18.02
N CYS A 345 -13.57 -23.67 -18.28
CA CYS A 345 -13.22 -24.21 -19.59
C CYS A 345 -14.20 -25.35 -19.96
N TYR A 346 -14.45 -25.42 -21.27
CA TYR A 346 -15.54 -26.09 -21.98
C TYR A 346 -15.49 -27.61 -21.95
N THR A 347 -16.65 -28.28 -21.90
CA THR A 347 -16.98 -29.36 -22.86
C THR A 347 -18.49 -29.60 -22.95
N GLN A 348 -19.04 -29.50 -24.18
CA GLN A 348 -20.33 -30.06 -24.56
C GLN A 348 -20.20 -31.59 -24.69
N LYS A 349 -21.19 -32.37 -24.20
CA LYS A 349 -21.92 -33.37 -25.01
C LYS A 349 -23.00 -34.11 -24.21
N LYS A 350 -24.22 -34.03 -24.77
CA LYS A 350 -25.28 -35.04 -24.95
C LYS A 350 -25.87 -35.82 -23.75
N SER A 351 -27.15 -35.50 -23.52
CA SER A 351 -28.36 -36.33 -23.78
C SER A 351 -28.67 -37.56 -22.91
N ALA A 352 -30.00 -37.73 -22.75
CA ALA A 352 -30.79 -38.88 -22.30
C ALA A 352 -30.85 -39.09 -20.78
N SER A 353 -32.00 -39.15 -20.12
CA SER A 353 -33.42 -39.02 -20.49
C SER A 353 -34.19 -38.54 -19.26
#